data_AF-A0A962VWI2-F1
#
_entry.id   AF-A0A962VWI2-F1
#
_cell.length_a   1.000
_cell.length_b   1.000
_cell.length_c   1.000
_cell.angle_alpha   90.00
_cell.angle_beta   90.00
_cell.angle_gamma   90.00
#
_symmetry.space_group_name_H-M   'P 1'
#
loop_
_entity.id
_entity.type
_entity.pdbx_description
1 polymer ?
#
loop_
_entity_poly.entity_id
_entity_poly.type
_entity_poly.pdbx_seq_one_letter_code
_entity_poly.pdbx_strand_id
1 'polypeptide(L)'
;MKNYSDPDPQETQEWLDALDAVLDAEGLQRAHQLLGELQSKARAAGVHMPYSANTPYFNTIPVDQEQYTPGDPGMEWRIRSLIRWNALAMVIKANRITSELGGHIASFASSATLYDVGFNHFWHAPSDAHGGDLVFIQGHSAPGIYARAYLEGRLNEQQLDNFRQEVDGNGLSSYPHPWLMPDFWQFPTVSMGLGPIQAIYQARFMKYLHNRGIVNTEGRKVWCFCGDGEMDEPESLGAIALAARENLDNLIFVINCNLQRLDGPVRGNGKIIQELEGDFRGAGWNVIKVLWGSYWDPLFATDKKGLLLKLMEECVDGEYQNFKAKGGAYTREHFFGKYEELKQMVSHLSDEDIWRLNRGGHDPHKIYAAYAAATQHTGQPTVILAKTVKGYGMGVAGEGKNITHSQKKMGEQALRDFRDRFHIPISDEQLNAAPFYKPAADSPEIKYLQERRATLGGYLPQRRRTAEPLTVPPLASFDALLQDTGERDMSTTMAFVRMLTQLARDKTIGRCVIPIVADEARTFGMEGMFRQIGIYSPRGQLYEPQDADQLMFYKEDKKGQILQEGINEAGAMSSWIAAGTAYSNHGVNMMPFYI
;
A
#
# COMPACT_ATOMS: atom_id res chain seq x y z
N MET A 1 18.58 -22.51 9.92
CA MET A 1 19.76 -23.22 9.34
C MET A 1 20.13 -24.38 10.25
N LYS A 2 20.53 -25.54 9.72
CA LYS A 2 21.07 -26.65 10.52
C LYS A 2 22.30 -26.16 11.29
N ASN A 3 22.45 -26.52 12.57
CA ASN A 3 23.65 -26.26 13.38
C ASN A 3 24.89 -26.81 12.65
N TYR A 4 25.57 -25.96 11.89
CA TYR A 4 26.95 -26.19 11.50
C TYR A 4 27.78 -25.85 12.74
N SER A 5 28.49 -26.83 13.28
CA SER A 5 29.61 -26.54 14.17
C SER A 5 30.66 -25.85 13.31
N ASP A 6 30.98 -24.59 13.62
CA ASP A 6 32.04 -23.86 12.94
C ASP A 6 33.35 -24.66 13.12
N PRO A 7 33.95 -25.16 12.02
CA PRO A 7 35.16 -25.99 12.10
C PRO A 7 36.39 -25.19 12.53
N ASP A 8 36.39 -23.85 12.33
CA ASP A 8 37.47 -22.97 12.76
C ASP A 8 36.91 -21.60 13.22
N PRO A 9 36.47 -21.51 14.49
CA PRO A 9 35.94 -20.26 15.03
C PRO A 9 36.95 -19.11 15.05
N GLN A 10 38.25 -19.40 15.05
CA GLN A 10 39.28 -18.36 15.04
C GLN A 10 39.34 -17.70 13.66
N GLU A 11 39.39 -18.49 12.59
CA GLU A 11 39.37 -17.96 11.22
C GLU A 11 38.10 -17.13 10.99
N THR A 12 36.93 -17.65 11.39
CA THR A 12 35.67 -16.89 11.29
C THR A 12 35.75 -15.55 12.02
N GLN A 13 36.30 -15.52 13.23
CA GLN A 13 36.46 -14.27 13.98
C GLN A 13 37.43 -13.29 13.29
N GLU A 14 38.53 -13.77 12.69
CA GLU A 14 39.46 -12.91 11.93
C GLU A 14 38.78 -12.23 10.73
N TRP A 15 37.88 -12.95 10.02
CA TRP A 15 37.08 -12.36 8.94
C TRP A 15 36.06 -11.33 9.44
N LEU A 16 35.43 -11.57 10.59
CA LEU A 16 34.50 -10.63 11.22
C LEU A 16 35.24 -9.37 11.70
N ASP A 17 36.37 -9.53 12.39
CA ASP A 17 37.20 -8.42 12.86
C ASP A 17 37.72 -7.57 11.69
N ALA A 18 38.07 -8.20 10.56
CA ALA A 18 38.47 -7.48 9.35
C ALA A 18 37.32 -6.66 8.74
N LEU A 19 36.09 -7.18 8.78
CA LEU A 19 34.91 -6.43 8.33
C LEU A 19 34.62 -5.26 9.28
N ASP A 20 34.66 -5.47 10.58
CA ASP A 20 34.48 -4.43 11.60
C ASP A 20 35.52 -3.31 11.44
N ALA A 21 36.78 -3.66 11.22
CA ALA A 21 37.84 -2.67 10.97
C ALA A 21 37.56 -1.80 9.71
N VAL A 22 37.01 -2.39 8.64
CA VAL A 22 36.60 -1.63 7.45
C VAL A 22 35.39 -0.74 7.74
N LEU A 23 34.40 -1.25 8.48
CA LEU A 23 33.22 -0.49 8.86
C LEU A 23 33.60 0.75 9.70
N ASP A 24 34.52 0.58 10.65
CA ASP A 24 34.99 1.65 11.53
C ASP A 24 35.88 2.66 10.79
N ALA A 25 36.76 2.20 9.89
CA ALA A 25 37.75 3.07 9.23
C ALA A 25 37.26 3.71 7.92
N GLU A 26 36.50 2.98 7.09
CA GLU A 26 36.12 3.37 5.72
C GLU A 26 34.59 3.42 5.50
N GLY A 27 33.79 2.86 6.41
CA GLY A 27 32.34 2.96 6.41
C GLY A 27 31.61 1.96 5.51
N LEU A 28 30.27 2.03 5.54
CA LEU A 28 29.35 1.06 4.95
C LEU A 28 29.52 0.86 3.43
N GLN A 29 29.80 1.94 2.69
CA GLN A 29 29.92 1.85 1.23
C GLN A 29 31.11 0.99 0.81
N ARG A 30 32.24 1.11 1.52
CA ARG A 30 33.43 0.30 1.28
C ARG A 30 33.20 -1.16 1.64
N ALA A 31 32.60 -1.41 2.81
CA ALA A 31 32.27 -2.75 3.26
C ALA A 31 31.37 -3.47 2.23
N HIS A 32 30.34 -2.78 1.70
CA HIS A 32 29.49 -3.32 0.64
C HIS A 32 30.30 -3.70 -0.60
N GLN A 33 31.17 -2.80 -1.08
CA GLN A 33 32.01 -3.08 -2.24
C GLN A 33 32.86 -4.34 -2.04
N LEU A 34 33.55 -4.48 -0.89
CA LEU A 34 34.39 -5.63 -0.59
C LEU A 34 33.60 -6.94 -0.53
N LEU A 35 32.41 -6.93 0.07
CA LEU A 35 31.52 -8.11 0.10
C LEU A 35 31.09 -8.52 -1.32
N GLY A 36 30.83 -7.55 -2.21
CA GLY A 36 30.51 -7.80 -3.61
C GLY A 36 31.67 -8.46 -4.37
N GLU A 37 32.90 -7.98 -4.17
CA GLU A 37 34.11 -8.57 -4.76
C GLU A 37 34.37 -9.99 -4.24
N LEU A 38 34.25 -10.21 -2.93
CA LEU A 38 34.39 -11.53 -2.30
C LEU A 38 33.34 -12.51 -2.84
N GLN A 39 32.08 -12.09 -2.95
CA GLN A 39 31.02 -12.90 -3.53
C GLN A 39 31.28 -13.25 -5.00
N SER A 40 31.79 -12.29 -5.78
CA SER A 40 32.11 -12.49 -7.20
C SER A 40 33.26 -13.49 -7.36
N LYS A 41 34.31 -13.36 -6.54
CA LYS A 41 35.42 -14.32 -6.48
C LYS A 41 34.96 -15.71 -6.06
N ALA A 42 34.10 -15.83 -5.04
CA ALA A 42 33.55 -17.09 -4.58
C ALA A 42 32.73 -17.79 -5.69
N ARG A 43 31.88 -17.05 -6.40
CA ARG A 43 31.12 -17.58 -7.55
C ARG A 43 32.04 -18.05 -8.68
N ALA A 44 33.05 -17.27 -9.03
CA ALA A 44 34.03 -17.64 -10.06
C ALA A 44 34.83 -18.90 -9.69
N ALA A 45 35.07 -19.13 -8.40
CA ALA A 45 35.71 -20.33 -7.86
C ALA A 45 34.77 -21.54 -7.73
N GLY A 46 33.49 -21.42 -8.13
CA GLY A 46 32.51 -22.50 -8.04
C GLY A 46 31.94 -22.72 -6.63
N VAL A 47 32.14 -21.80 -5.70
CA VAL A 47 31.54 -21.86 -4.36
C VAL A 47 30.05 -21.61 -4.47
N HIS A 48 29.25 -22.57 -3.99
CA HIS A 48 27.81 -22.40 -3.89
C HIS A 48 27.49 -21.39 -2.79
N MET A 49 27.21 -20.14 -3.18
CA MET A 49 26.73 -19.12 -2.25
C MET A 49 25.26 -19.38 -1.89
N PRO A 50 24.90 -19.57 -0.62
CA PRO A 50 23.48 -19.62 -0.25
C PRO A 50 22.83 -18.27 -0.58
N TYR A 51 21.89 -18.27 -1.51
CA TYR A 51 21.05 -17.10 -1.78
C TYR A 51 20.02 -16.98 -0.67
N SER A 52 20.04 -15.85 0.04
CA SER A 52 18.93 -15.43 0.90
C SER A 52 18.26 -14.24 0.23
N ALA A 53 16.98 -14.37 -0.11
CA ALA A 53 16.18 -13.23 -0.54
C ALA A 53 15.86 -12.29 0.64
N ASN A 54 16.11 -12.75 1.86
CA ASN A 54 15.62 -12.24 3.11
C ASN A 54 16.72 -11.52 3.89
N THR A 55 16.39 -10.38 4.48
CA THR A 55 17.22 -9.71 5.50
C THR A 55 16.78 -10.15 6.90
N PRO A 56 17.58 -9.89 7.97
CA PRO A 56 17.23 -10.30 9.32
C PRO A 56 15.85 -9.83 9.77
N TYR A 57 15.18 -10.53 10.69
CA TYR A 57 13.81 -10.21 11.12
C TYR A 57 13.75 -9.00 12.08
N PHE A 58 14.21 -7.86 11.55
CA PHE A 58 14.44 -6.58 12.21
C PHE A 58 13.83 -5.42 11.40
N ASN A 59 13.75 -4.22 11.99
CA ASN A 59 13.36 -3.02 11.25
C ASN A 59 14.39 -2.71 10.16
N THR A 60 13.93 -2.32 8.97
CA THR A 60 14.86 -1.97 7.87
C THR A 60 15.64 -0.69 8.15
N ILE A 61 15.00 0.29 8.81
CA ILE A 61 15.63 1.56 9.17
C ILE A 61 16.11 1.45 10.62
N PRO A 62 17.42 1.57 10.89
CA PRO A 62 17.94 1.57 12.25
C PRO A 62 17.67 2.90 12.95
N VAL A 63 17.66 2.88 14.29
CA VAL A 63 17.25 4.01 15.15
C VAL A 63 18.02 5.29 14.88
N ASP A 64 19.32 5.18 14.56
CA ASP A 64 20.20 6.31 14.26
C ASP A 64 19.94 6.97 12.90
N GLN A 65 19.15 6.31 12.03
CA GLN A 65 18.76 6.80 10.70
C GLN A 65 17.27 7.16 10.62
N GLU A 66 16.51 7.01 11.70
CA GLU A 66 15.09 7.33 11.73
C GLU A 66 14.85 8.85 11.63
N GLN A 67 14.07 9.26 10.63
CA GLN A 67 13.57 10.63 10.57
C GLN A 67 12.47 10.82 11.62
N TYR A 68 12.59 11.88 12.42
CA TYR A 68 11.59 12.23 13.43
C TYR A 68 10.36 12.87 12.79
N THR A 69 9.18 12.52 13.30
CA THR A 69 7.94 13.17 12.88
C THR A 69 7.93 14.63 13.37
N PRO A 70 7.54 15.59 12.52
CA PRO A 70 7.36 16.99 12.93
C PRO A 70 6.02 17.23 13.64
N GLY A 71 5.16 16.22 13.77
CA GLY A 71 3.84 16.32 14.41
C GLY A 71 3.88 16.34 15.93
N ASP A 72 2.73 16.65 16.55
CA ASP A 72 2.52 16.50 17.99
C ASP A 72 2.00 15.07 18.28
N PRO A 73 2.82 14.19 18.89
CA PRO A 73 2.43 12.80 19.12
C PRO A 73 1.23 12.64 20.05
N GLY A 74 1.09 13.54 21.03
CA GLY A 74 -0.01 13.51 22.00
C GLY A 74 -1.32 13.91 21.35
N MET A 75 -1.29 14.98 20.55
CA MET A 75 -2.45 15.45 19.79
C MET A 75 -2.91 14.42 18.76
N GLU A 76 -1.97 13.87 17.99
CA GLU A 76 -2.27 12.86 16.97
C GLU A 76 -2.81 11.57 17.59
N TRP A 77 -2.25 11.13 18.72
CA TRP A 77 -2.80 10.01 19.47
C TRP A 77 -4.24 10.28 19.94
N ARG A 78 -4.54 11.50 20.41
CA ARG A 78 -5.89 11.88 20.84
C ARG A 78 -6.88 11.87 19.68
N ILE A 79 -6.55 12.51 18.55
CA ILE A 79 -7.39 12.51 17.35
C ILE A 79 -7.61 11.08 16.84
N ARG A 80 -6.55 10.28 16.71
CA ARG A 80 -6.63 8.88 16.29
C ARG A 80 -7.51 8.04 17.22
N SER A 81 -7.48 8.31 18.51
CA SER A 81 -8.36 7.67 19.51
C SER A 81 -9.83 7.99 19.28
N LEU A 82 -10.16 9.25 18.98
CA LEU A 82 -11.53 9.64 18.63
C LEU A 82 -12.01 8.98 17.31
N ILE A 83 -11.13 8.90 16.30
CA ILE A 83 -11.43 8.21 15.04
C ILE A 83 -11.71 6.72 15.31
N ARG A 84 -10.88 6.06 16.13
CA ARG A 84 -11.07 4.65 16.53
C ARG A 84 -12.42 4.44 17.21
N TRP A 85 -12.79 5.31 18.14
CA TRP A 85 -14.08 5.26 18.82
C TRP A 85 -15.25 5.42 17.85
N ASN A 86 -15.24 6.45 17.01
CA ASN A 86 -16.34 6.71 16.09
C ASN A 86 -16.49 5.58 15.06
N ALA A 87 -15.38 4.99 14.59
CA ALA A 87 -15.43 3.83 13.72
C ALA A 87 -16.05 2.60 14.41
N LEU A 88 -15.70 2.36 15.68
CA LEU A 88 -16.29 1.31 16.51
C LEU A 88 -17.79 1.54 16.72
N ALA A 89 -18.15 2.73 17.19
CA ALA A 89 -19.53 3.13 17.48
C ALA A 89 -20.43 2.96 16.26
N MET A 90 -19.95 3.33 15.07
CA MET A 90 -20.67 3.20 13.80
C MET A 90 -21.06 1.75 13.51
N VAL A 91 -20.10 0.82 13.63
CA VAL A 91 -20.36 -0.61 13.40
C VAL A 91 -21.27 -1.18 14.48
N ILE A 92 -21.05 -0.83 15.76
CA ILE A 92 -21.92 -1.28 16.86
C ILE A 92 -23.36 -0.82 16.65
N LYS A 93 -23.58 0.46 16.32
CA LYS A 93 -24.90 1.03 16.09
C LYS A 93 -25.62 0.34 14.92
N ALA A 94 -24.95 0.15 13.78
CA ALA A 94 -25.53 -0.59 12.66
C ALA A 94 -25.95 -2.03 13.07
N ASN A 95 -25.12 -2.73 13.85
CA ASN A 95 -25.41 -4.09 14.31
C ASN A 95 -26.48 -4.18 15.41
N ARG A 96 -26.88 -3.07 16.03
CA ARG A 96 -28.04 -3.00 16.93
C ARG A 96 -29.37 -2.93 16.18
N ILE A 97 -29.37 -2.37 14.97
CA ILE A 97 -30.53 -2.38 14.08
C ILE A 97 -30.73 -3.81 13.56
N THR A 98 -29.68 -4.39 12.97
CA THR A 98 -29.66 -5.79 12.53
C THR A 98 -28.22 -6.30 12.36
N SER A 99 -27.95 -7.55 12.71
CA SER A 99 -26.63 -8.19 12.52
C SER A 99 -26.23 -8.41 11.06
N GLU A 100 -27.22 -8.34 10.15
CA GLU A 100 -27.06 -8.65 8.73
C GLU A 100 -26.39 -7.51 7.95
N LEU A 101 -26.47 -6.27 8.46
CA LEU A 101 -25.71 -5.15 7.88
C LEU A 101 -24.20 -5.42 7.93
N GLY A 102 -23.72 -6.07 8.99
CA GLY A 102 -22.31 -6.38 9.18
C GLY A 102 -21.43 -5.16 9.46
N GLY A 103 -20.20 -5.17 8.97
CA GLY A 103 -19.18 -4.16 9.25
C GLY A 103 -17.97 -4.74 9.97
N HIS A 104 -16.82 -4.06 9.84
CA HIS A 104 -15.53 -4.55 10.33
C HIS A 104 -14.92 -3.53 11.29
N ILE A 105 -14.59 -3.97 12.51
CA ILE A 105 -13.90 -3.15 13.51
C ILE A 105 -12.40 -3.45 13.49
N ALA A 106 -12.05 -4.74 13.46
CA ALA A 106 -10.70 -5.22 13.68
C ALA A 106 -9.67 -4.81 12.62
N SER A 107 -10.09 -4.73 11.36
CA SER A 107 -9.23 -4.36 10.23
C SER A 107 -8.72 -2.93 10.42
N PHE A 108 -9.63 -1.94 10.51
CA PHE A 108 -9.22 -0.55 10.76
C PHE A 108 -8.48 -0.40 12.09
N ALA A 109 -8.89 -1.11 13.15
CA ALA A 109 -8.19 -1.04 14.42
C ALA A 109 -6.69 -1.40 14.31
N SER A 110 -6.34 -2.36 13.44
CA SER A 110 -4.94 -2.74 13.20
C SER A 110 -4.15 -1.71 12.38
N SER A 111 -4.80 -1.00 11.45
CA SER A 111 -4.16 -0.10 10.48
C SER A 111 -4.36 1.39 10.77
N ALA A 112 -5.13 1.76 11.78
CA ALA A 112 -5.49 3.16 12.03
C ALA A 112 -4.28 4.08 12.22
N THR A 113 -3.18 3.60 12.81
CA THR A 113 -1.95 4.40 12.95
C THR A 113 -1.25 4.58 11.60
N LEU A 114 -1.29 3.58 10.71
CA LEU A 114 -0.75 3.68 9.34
C LEU A 114 -1.48 4.78 8.56
N TYR A 115 -2.81 4.78 8.63
CA TYR A 115 -3.62 5.82 7.97
C TYR A 115 -3.42 7.20 8.59
N ASP A 116 -3.37 7.30 9.91
CA ASP A 116 -3.26 8.57 10.61
C ASP A 116 -1.94 9.30 10.27
N VAL A 117 -0.81 8.58 10.27
CA VAL A 117 0.49 9.13 9.85
C VAL A 117 0.43 9.62 8.40
N GLY A 118 -0.17 8.82 7.50
CA GLY A 118 -0.37 9.22 6.10
C GLY A 118 -1.18 10.50 5.95
N PHE A 119 -2.31 10.60 6.65
CA PHE A 119 -3.17 11.78 6.60
C PHE A 119 -2.57 13.04 7.23
N ASN A 120 -1.74 12.90 8.27
CA ASN A 120 -1.17 14.06 8.97
C ASN A 120 0.07 14.62 8.26
N HIS A 121 0.80 13.80 7.50
CA HIS A 121 2.13 14.18 7.02
C HIS A 121 2.41 13.94 5.54
N PHE A 122 1.69 13.05 4.85
CA PHE A 122 2.12 12.59 3.52
C PHE A 122 1.11 12.87 2.42
N TRP A 123 -0.19 12.64 2.66
CA TRP A 123 -1.14 12.60 1.55
C TRP A 123 -1.66 13.97 1.17
N HIS A 124 -1.27 14.42 -0.01
CA HIS A 124 -1.75 15.66 -0.57
C HIS A 124 -3.11 15.46 -1.26
N ALA A 125 -4.08 16.29 -0.91
CA ALA A 125 -5.30 16.44 -1.70
C ALA A 125 -5.01 17.22 -2.99
N PRO A 126 -5.84 17.09 -4.03
CA PRO A 126 -5.75 17.95 -5.21
C PRO A 126 -5.88 19.44 -4.83
N SER A 127 -4.94 20.25 -5.29
CA SER A 127 -4.89 21.71 -5.09
C SER A 127 -4.16 22.37 -6.26
N ASP A 128 -4.12 23.70 -6.31
CA ASP A 128 -3.43 24.44 -7.38
C ASP A 128 -1.92 24.13 -7.44
N ALA A 129 -1.31 23.77 -6.31
CA ALA A 129 0.11 23.46 -6.19
C ALA A 129 0.45 21.96 -6.32
N HIS A 130 -0.54 21.06 -6.23
CA HIS A 130 -0.31 19.62 -6.24
C HIS A 130 -1.49 18.84 -6.82
N GLY A 131 -1.23 17.93 -7.77
CA GLY A 131 -2.30 17.16 -8.45
C GLY A 131 -3.02 16.12 -7.60
N GLY A 132 -2.60 15.94 -6.34
CA GLY A 132 -3.17 15.03 -5.35
C GLY A 132 -2.64 13.61 -5.44
N ASP A 133 -2.37 13.00 -4.29
CA ASP A 133 -2.02 11.59 -4.18
C ASP A 133 -3.23 10.69 -4.38
N LEU A 134 -2.97 9.48 -4.89
CA LEU A 134 -4.01 8.49 -5.13
C LEU A 134 -3.90 7.39 -4.08
N VAL A 135 -4.88 7.30 -3.17
CA VAL A 135 -4.84 6.34 -2.05
C VAL A 135 -5.89 5.25 -2.25
N PHE A 136 -5.43 4.04 -2.57
CA PHE A 136 -6.23 2.82 -2.64
C PHE A 136 -6.42 2.31 -1.20
N ILE A 137 -7.42 2.86 -0.53
CA ILE A 137 -7.77 2.53 0.86
C ILE A 137 -8.31 1.10 0.91
N GLN A 138 -7.81 0.27 1.83
CA GLN A 138 -8.32 -1.08 2.05
C GLN A 138 -9.82 -1.04 2.36
N GLY A 139 -10.65 -1.76 1.61
CA GLY A 139 -12.10 -1.61 1.69
C GLY A 139 -12.68 -1.80 3.09
N HIS A 140 -12.17 -2.78 3.82
CA HIS A 140 -12.59 -3.13 5.18
C HIS A 140 -12.22 -2.07 6.24
N SER A 141 -11.41 -1.07 5.88
CA SER A 141 -11.06 0.08 6.73
C SER A 141 -12.00 1.29 6.56
N ALA A 142 -13.03 1.20 5.69
CA ALA A 142 -13.98 2.29 5.43
C ALA A 142 -14.59 2.97 6.67
N PRO A 143 -15.01 2.26 7.74
CA PRO A 143 -15.55 2.91 8.94
C PRO A 143 -14.59 3.92 9.57
N GLY A 144 -13.28 3.66 9.52
CA GLY A 144 -12.26 4.58 10.01
C GLY A 144 -12.14 5.86 9.19
N ILE A 145 -12.27 5.75 7.87
CA ILE A 145 -12.22 6.89 6.96
C ILE A 145 -13.48 7.76 7.12
N TYR A 146 -14.65 7.14 7.29
CA TYR A 146 -15.87 7.87 7.61
C TYR A 146 -15.81 8.56 8.97
N ALA A 147 -15.28 7.87 9.99
CA ALA A 147 -15.07 8.45 11.32
C ALA A 147 -14.14 9.66 11.29
N ARG A 148 -13.06 9.61 10.49
CA ARG A 148 -12.20 10.77 10.24
C ARG A 148 -12.96 11.89 9.53
N ALA A 149 -13.65 11.59 8.44
CA ALA A 149 -14.41 12.57 7.67
C ALA A 149 -15.51 13.26 8.50
N TYR A 150 -16.10 12.56 9.48
CA TYR A 150 -17.03 13.13 10.45
C TYR A 150 -16.35 14.17 11.37
N LEU A 151 -15.17 13.87 11.90
CA LEU A 151 -14.38 14.83 12.69
C LEU A 151 -13.92 16.03 11.84
N GLU A 152 -13.56 15.80 10.58
CA GLU A 152 -13.25 16.85 9.60
C GLU A 152 -14.47 17.70 9.21
N GLY A 153 -15.69 17.27 9.58
CA GLY A 153 -16.94 17.99 9.27
C GLY A 153 -17.47 17.74 7.86
N ARG A 154 -16.96 16.73 7.14
CA ARG A 154 -17.42 16.36 5.79
C ARG A 154 -18.60 15.41 5.78
N LEU A 155 -18.79 14.68 6.88
CA LEU A 155 -19.94 13.82 7.12
C LEU A 155 -20.65 14.27 8.39
N ASN A 156 -21.97 14.08 8.42
CA ASN A 156 -22.80 14.35 9.59
C ASN A 156 -23.14 13.05 10.35
N GLU A 157 -23.69 13.20 11.55
CA GLU A 157 -24.01 12.07 12.42
C GLU A 157 -25.08 11.14 11.82
N GLN A 158 -26.09 11.70 11.15
CA GLN A 158 -27.15 10.92 10.51
C GLN A 158 -26.60 10.00 9.42
N GLN A 159 -25.62 10.45 8.64
CA GLN A 159 -24.95 9.60 7.65
C GLN A 159 -24.22 8.44 8.31
N LEU A 160 -23.57 8.67 9.46
CA LEU A 160 -22.89 7.62 10.21
C LEU A 160 -23.89 6.61 10.81
N ASP A 161 -25.04 7.07 11.30
CA ASP A 161 -26.14 6.19 11.74
C ASP A 161 -26.71 5.35 10.59
N ASN A 162 -26.69 5.89 9.36
CA ASN A 162 -27.12 5.21 8.13
C ASN A 162 -25.98 4.40 7.45
N PHE A 163 -24.92 4.05 8.18
CA PHE A 163 -23.87 3.19 7.62
C PHE A 163 -24.45 1.86 7.10
N ARG A 164 -24.14 1.55 5.82
CA ARG A 164 -24.66 0.41 5.04
C ARG A 164 -26.16 0.44 4.73
N GLN A 165 -26.80 1.60 4.88
CA GLN A 165 -28.21 1.82 4.56
C GLN A 165 -28.33 3.02 3.63
N GLU A 166 -28.22 2.78 2.32
CA GLU A 166 -28.05 3.84 1.31
C GLU A 166 -29.19 3.95 0.28
N VAL A 167 -30.17 3.03 0.30
CA VAL A 167 -31.28 2.96 -0.67
C VAL A 167 -32.09 4.25 -0.69
N ASP A 168 -32.40 4.81 0.48
CA ASP A 168 -33.20 6.03 0.62
C ASP A 168 -32.34 7.31 0.54
N GLY A 169 -31.07 7.19 0.15
CA GLY A 169 -30.09 8.26 0.19
C GLY A 169 -29.59 8.59 1.61
N ASN A 170 -28.68 9.57 1.72
CA ASN A 170 -28.10 10.03 2.99
C ASN A 170 -27.45 8.92 3.86
N GLY A 171 -27.04 7.81 3.23
CA GLY A 171 -26.31 6.72 3.85
C GLY A 171 -24.84 6.69 3.44
N LEU A 172 -24.10 5.74 4.01
CA LEU A 172 -22.70 5.50 3.67
C LEU A 172 -22.54 4.08 3.13
N SER A 173 -21.89 3.96 1.98
CA SER A 173 -21.60 2.67 1.36
C SER A 173 -20.74 1.80 2.28
N SER A 174 -20.87 0.48 2.15
CA SER A 174 -20.12 -0.49 2.95
C SER A 174 -18.60 -0.38 2.76
N TYR A 175 -18.17 -0.04 1.53
CA TYR A 175 -16.79 -0.02 1.07
C TYR A 175 -16.58 1.12 0.03
N PRO A 176 -15.34 1.33 -0.47
CA PRO A 176 -15.05 2.29 -1.51
C PRO A 176 -15.77 2.02 -2.83
N HIS A 177 -16.97 2.60 -3.00
CA HIS A 177 -17.77 2.47 -4.21
C HIS A 177 -18.03 3.84 -4.83
N PRO A 178 -17.21 4.27 -5.80
CA PRO A 178 -17.36 5.57 -6.47
C PRO A 178 -18.71 5.75 -7.17
N TRP A 179 -19.34 4.67 -7.62
CA TRP A 179 -20.69 4.74 -8.20
C TRP A 179 -21.74 5.18 -7.17
N LEU A 180 -21.64 4.67 -5.94
CA LEU A 180 -22.60 4.91 -4.86
C LEU A 180 -22.31 6.22 -4.11
N MET A 181 -21.03 6.60 -3.98
CA MET A 181 -20.60 7.86 -3.37
C MET A 181 -19.67 8.65 -4.31
N PRO A 182 -20.21 9.27 -5.37
CA PRO A 182 -19.44 9.80 -6.51
C PRO A 182 -18.59 11.04 -6.22
N ASP A 183 -18.78 11.66 -5.05
CA ASP A 183 -18.02 12.82 -4.59
C ASP A 183 -17.01 12.47 -3.46
N PHE A 184 -17.01 11.20 -2.99
CA PHE A 184 -16.20 10.75 -1.87
C PHE A 184 -15.15 9.70 -2.28
N TRP A 185 -15.58 8.51 -2.72
CA TRP A 185 -14.68 7.39 -3.01
C TRP A 185 -14.09 7.46 -4.41
N GLN A 186 -12.82 7.08 -4.58
CA GLN A 186 -12.12 7.10 -5.87
C GLN A 186 -11.85 5.71 -6.45
N PHE A 187 -11.40 4.76 -5.62
CA PHE A 187 -10.89 3.46 -6.07
C PHE A 187 -11.62 2.30 -5.36
N PRO A 188 -12.27 1.37 -6.09
CA PRO A 188 -12.83 0.16 -5.50
C PRO A 188 -11.76 -0.86 -5.13
N THR A 189 -11.73 -1.31 -3.87
CA THR A 189 -10.64 -2.17 -3.33
C THR A 189 -11.14 -3.36 -2.52
N VAL A 190 -12.46 -3.53 -2.37
CA VAL A 190 -12.98 -4.59 -1.48
C VAL A 190 -12.93 -5.98 -2.11
N SER A 191 -12.97 -6.07 -3.44
CA SER A 191 -12.57 -7.29 -4.15
C SER A 191 -11.06 -7.39 -4.08
N MET A 192 -10.57 -8.21 -3.15
CA MET A 192 -9.15 -8.36 -2.86
C MET A 192 -8.37 -8.77 -4.13
N GLY A 193 -7.12 -8.36 -4.23
CA GLY A 193 -6.28 -8.59 -5.41
C GLY A 193 -6.41 -7.54 -6.52
N LEU A 194 -7.62 -6.96 -6.72
CA LEU A 194 -7.81 -5.92 -7.74
C LEU A 194 -7.14 -4.59 -7.38
N GLY A 195 -7.12 -4.22 -6.09
CA GLY A 195 -6.47 -3.00 -5.62
C GLY A 195 -4.98 -2.92 -5.98
N PRO A 196 -4.16 -3.93 -5.60
CA PRO A 196 -2.75 -4.00 -5.94
C PRO A 196 -2.43 -3.84 -7.44
N ILE A 197 -3.04 -4.66 -8.30
CA ILE A 197 -2.76 -4.61 -9.74
C ILE A 197 -3.20 -3.28 -10.32
N GLN A 198 -4.38 -2.76 -9.96
CA GLN A 198 -4.84 -1.46 -10.44
C GLN A 198 -3.92 -0.32 -9.97
N ALA A 199 -3.37 -0.38 -8.75
CA ALA A 199 -2.44 0.63 -8.26
C ALA A 199 -1.12 0.65 -9.06
N ILE A 200 -0.58 -0.52 -9.44
CA ILE A 200 0.59 -0.64 -10.31
C ILE A 200 0.34 0.06 -11.65
N TYR A 201 -0.77 -0.28 -12.31
CA TYR A 201 -1.09 0.30 -13.63
C TYR A 201 -1.52 1.77 -13.52
N GLN A 202 -2.11 2.20 -12.40
CA GLN A 202 -2.40 3.60 -12.14
C GLN A 202 -1.12 4.44 -11.95
N ALA A 203 -0.10 3.89 -11.29
CA ALA A 203 1.22 4.52 -11.15
C ALA A 203 1.96 4.59 -12.50
N ARG A 204 1.90 3.51 -13.29
CA ARG A 204 2.43 3.50 -14.67
C ARG A 204 1.72 4.52 -15.55
N PHE A 205 0.40 4.59 -15.49
CA PHE A 205 -0.38 5.55 -16.27
C PHE A 205 -0.08 7.00 -15.88
N MET A 206 0.18 7.25 -14.59
CA MET A 206 0.62 8.57 -14.11
C MET A 206 2.00 8.98 -14.70
N LYS A 207 2.93 8.03 -14.88
CA LYS A 207 4.20 8.27 -15.60
C LYS A 207 3.97 8.45 -17.10
N TYR A 208 3.06 7.68 -17.71
CA TYR A 208 2.66 7.85 -19.10
C TYR A 208 2.15 9.27 -19.39
N LEU A 209 1.24 9.78 -18.57
CA LEU A 209 0.72 11.15 -18.70
C LEU A 209 1.82 12.21 -18.61
N HIS A 210 2.79 12.02 -17.70
CA HIS A 210 3.93 12.93 -17.54
C HIS A 210 4.87 12.88 -18.73
N ASN A 211 5.30 11.68 -19.14
CA ASN A 211 6.22 11.49 -20.26
C ASN A 211 5.65 12.01 -21.58
N ARG A 212 4.33 11.90 -21.76
CA ARG A 212 3.61 12.46 -22.91
C ARG A 212 3.30 13.96 -22.80
N GLY A 213 3.64 14.60 -21.68
CA GLY A 213 3.43 16.03 -21.45
C GLY A 213 1.95 16.42 -21.36
N ILE A 214 1.08 15.51 -20.93
CA ILE A 214 -0.37 15.75 -20.80
C ILE A 214 -0.69 16.36 -19.44
N VAL A 215 -0.11 15.81 -18.37
CA VAL A 215 -0.24 16.30 -16.99
C VAL A 215 1.13 16.26 -16.33
N ASN A 216 1.53 17.34 -15.65
CA ASN A 216 2.67 17.26 -14.74
C ASN A 216 2.26 16.47 -13.49
N THR A 217 2.81 15.27 -13.34
CA THR A 217 2.55 14.40 -12.18
C THR A 217 3.72 14.34 -11.18
N GLU A 218 4.69 15.24 -11.30
CA GLU A 218 5.80 15.35 -10.35
C GLU A 218 5.30 15.54 -8.90
N GLY A 219 6.00 14.93 -7.94
CA GLY A 219 5.62 14.94 -6.52
C GLY A 219 4.47 14.01 -6.14
N ARG A 220 3.60 13.61 -7.07
CA ARG A 220 2.44 12.75 -6.79
C ARG A 220 2.85 11.30 -6.56
N LYS A 221 2.17 10.64 -5.63
CA LYS A 221 2.34 9.22 -5.32
C LYS A 221 1.03 8.44 -5.42
N VAL A 222 1.14 7.16 -5.73
CA VAL A 222 0.08 6.15 -5.63
C VAL A 222 0.37 5.28 -4.42
N TRP A 223 -0.58 5.23 -3.49
CA TRP A 223 -0.49 4.45 -2.26
C TRP A 223 -1.50 3.30 -2.30
N CYS A 224 -1.04 2.07 -2.12
CA CYS A 224 -1.89 0.89 -2.06
C CYS A 224 -1.88 0.26 -0.67
N PHE A 225 -3.04 0.21 -0.01
CA PHE A 225 -3.19 -0.43 1.30
C PHE A 225 -3.79 -1.81 1.14
N CYS A 226 -3.04 -2.83 1.53
CA CYS A 226 -3.41 -4.23 1.37
C CYS A 226 -3.33 -4.99 2.70
N GLY A 227 -4.06 -6.09 2.80
CA GLY A 227 -3.85 -7.07 3.87
C GLY A 227 -2.76 -8.07 3.49
N ASP A 228 -2.04 -8.61 4.46
CA ASP A 228 -1.14 -9.75 4.23
C ASP A 228 -1.89 -10.99 3.70
N GLY A 229 -3.11 -11.26 4.18
CA GLY A 229 -3.96 -12.32 3.64
C GLY A 229 -4.48 -12.07 2.20
N GLU A 230 -4.60 -10.81 1.79
CA GLU A 230 -4.97 -10.44 0.40
C GLU A 230 -3.84 -10.74 -0.59
N MET A 231 -2.60 -10.86 -0.10
CA MET A 231 -1.46 -11.20 -0.95
C MET A 231 -1.47 -12.67 -1.41
N ASP A 232 -2.39 -13.51 -0.91
CA ASP A 232 -2.63 -14.84 -1.46
C ASP A 232 -3.36 -14.79 -2.82
N GLU A 233 -4.02 -13.67 -3.17
CA GLU A 233 -4.68 -13.51 -4.48
C GLU A 233 -3.63 -13.38 -5.60
N PRO A 234 -3.76 -14.14 -6.72
CA PRO A 234 -2.81 -14.07 -7.83
C PRO A 234 -2.57 -12.66 -8.36
N GLU A 235 -3.61 -11.83 -8.42
CA GLU A 235 -3.54 -10.45 -8.90
C GLU A 235 -2.73 -9.54 -7.97
N SER A 236 -2.61 -9.88 -6.68
CA SER A 236 -1.85 -9.10 -5.71
C SER A 236 -0.35 -9.10 -5.99
N LEU A 237 0.18 -10.24 -6.46
CA LEU A 237 1.62 -10.45 -6.68
C LEU A 237 1.97 -10.59 -8.17
N GLY A 238 1.03 -11.00 -9.03
CA GLY A 238 1.31 -11.38 -10.42
C GLY A 238 1.89 -10.28 -11.31
N ALA A 239 1.72 -9.00 -10.93
CA ALA A 239 2.22 -7.86 -11.71
C ALA A 239 3.35 -7.07 -11.02
N ILE A 240 3.87 -7.49 -9.87
CA ILE A 240 4.86 -6.68 -9.12
C ILE A 240 6.16 -6.47 -9.91
N ALA A 241 6.59 -7.43 -10.72
CA ALA A 241 7.79 -7.29 -11.55
C ALA A 241 7.67 -6.16 -12.61
N LEU A 242 6.44 -5.86 -13.07
CA LEU A 242 6.19 -4.73 -13.97
C LEU A 242 6.59 -3.41 -13.32
N ALA A 243 6.24 -3.22 -12.05
CA ALA A 243 6.49 -1.96 -11.34
C ALA A 243 7.99 -1.65 -11.25
N ALA A 244 8.82 -2.67 -11.02
CA ALA A 244 10.26 -2.53 -11.05
C ALA A 244 10.81 -2.30 -12.47
N ARG A 245 10.32 -3.05 -13.46
CA ARG A 245 10.71 -2.89 -14.88
C ARG A 245 10.50 -1.46 -15.38
N GLU A 246 9.38 -0.86 -15.00
CA GLU A 246 8.95 0.49 -15.39
C GLU A 246 9.48 1.60 -14.44
N ASN A 247 10.31 1.24 -13.45
CA ASN A 247 10.88 2.16 -12.44
C ASN A 247 9.80 3.01 -11.74
N LEU A 248 8.73 2.39 -11.25
CA LEU A 248 7.58 3.07 -10.64
C LEU A 248 7.87 3.58 -9.21
N ASP A 249 8.81 4.49 -9.06
CA ASP A 249 9.12 5.18 -7.80
C ASP A 249 8.02 6.13 -7.29
N ASN A 250 6.95 6.30 -8.07
CA ASN A 250 5.71 6.92 -7.65
C ASN A 250 4.70 5.93 -7.03
N LEU A 251 5.07 4.65 -6.84
CA LEU A 251 4.23 3.62 -6.25
C LEU A 251 4.75 3.19 -4.87
N ILE A 252 3.85 3.21 -3.88
CA ILE A 252 4.11 2.74 -2.52
C ILE A 252 3.02 1.75 -2.10
N PHE A 253 3.41 0.51 -1.84
CA PHE A 253 2.55 -0.47 -1.18
C PHE A 253 2.73 -0.39 0.33
N VAL A 254 1.63 -0.48 1.08
CA VAL A 254 1.60 -0.60 2.53
C VAL A 254 0.82 -1.87 2.87
N ILE A 255 1.55 -2.95 3.14
CA ILE A 255 0.96 -4.22 3.51
C ILE A 255 0.83 -4.30 5.03
N ASN A 256 -0.40 -4.38 5.49
CA ASN A 256 -0.72 -4.53 6.90
C ASN A 256 -0.56 -5.98 7.35
N CYS A 257 0.65 -6.32 7.80
CA CYS A 257 1.03 -7.65 8.27
C CYS A 257 0.59 -7.90 9.71
N ASN A 258 -0.71 -8.10 9.91
CA ASN A 258 -1.27 -8.47 11.21
C ASN A 258 -1.14 -9.98 11.53
N LEU A 259 -0.60 -10.74 10.56
CA LEU A 259 -0.31 -12.17 10.54
C LEU A 259 -1.56 -13.06 10.43
N GLN A 260 -2.75 -12.49 10.22
CA GLN A 260 -4.03 -13.19 10.19
C GLN A 260 -4.88 -12.83 8.97
N ARG A 261 -5.56 -13.84 8.43
CA ARG A 261 -6.71 -13.69 7.53
C ARG A 261 -8.01 -13.81 8.33
N LEU A 262 -9.13 -14.14 7.65
CA LEU A 262 -10.44 -14.31 8.27
C LEU A 262 -10.44 -15.39 9.37
N ASP A 263 -10.04 -16.61 9.03
CA ASP A 263 -10.22 -17.79 9.90
C ASP A 263 -8.95 -18.27 10.62
N GLY A 264 -7.87 -17.50 10.59
CA GLY A 264 -6.61 -17.90 11.23
C GLY A 264 -5.39 -17.17 10.69
N PRO A 265 -4.17 -17.63 11.04
CA PRO A 265 -2.94 -17.05 10.53
C PRO A 265 -2.77 -17.28 9.02
N VAL A 266 -2.06 -16.38 8.35
CA VAL A 266 -1.74 -16.52 6.91
C VAL A 266 -0.69 -17.62 6.70
N ARG A 267 0.41 -17.59 7.47
CA ARG A 267 1.48 -18.61 7.46
C ARG A 267 1.83 -19.06 8.88
N GLY A 268 0.93 -19.78 9.55
CA GLY A 268 1.12 -20.16 10.96
C GLY A 268 2.44 -20.87 11.30
N ASN A 269 2.91 -21.77 10.42
CA ASN A 269 4.18 -22.49 10.55
C ASN A 269 5.38 -21.78 9.88
N GLY A 270 5.14 -20.60 9.31
CA GLY A 270 6.12 -19.84 8.56
C GLY A 270 6.16 -18.39 9.01
N LYS A 271 6.56 -17.50 8.10
CA LYS A 271 6.70 -16.05 8.35
C LYS A 271 6.25 -15.28 7.11
N ILE A 272 5.00 -14.83 7.06
CA ILE A 272 4.44 -14.14 5.88
C ILE A 272 5.24 -12.89 5.49
N ILE A 273 5.78 -12.16 6.47
CA ILE A 273 6.62 -10.98 6.20
C ILE A 273 7.91 -11.37 5.46
N GLN A 274 8.52 -12.50 5.81
CA GLN A 274 9.73 -12.97 5.15
C GLN A 274 9.43 -13.52 3.74
N GLU A 275 8.30 -14.21 3.57
CA GLU A 275 7.81 -14.62 2.24
C GLU A 275 7.63 -13.40 1.33
N LEU A 276 6.85 -12.41 1.78
CA LEU A 276 6.62 -11.17 1.02
C LEU A 276 7.91 -10.38 0.79
N GLU A 277 8.81 -10.30 1.78
CA GLU A 277 10.12 -9.67 1.57
C GLU A 277 10.88 -10.34 0.41
N GLY A 278 10.91 -11.68 0.40
CA GLY A 278 11.59 -12.44 -0.64
C GLY A 278 10.99 -12.19 -2.03
N ASP A 279 9.66 -12.23 -2.13
CA ASP A 279 8.94 -12.01 -3.40
C ASP A 279 9.17 -10.61 -3.95
N PHE A 280 8.98 -9.58 -3.11
CA PHE A 280 9.13 -8.18 -3.54
C PHE A 280 10.58 -7.82 -3.85
N ARG A 281 11.56 -8.29 -3.05
CA ARG A 281 12.99 -8.08 -3.35
C ARG A 281 13.39 -8.82 -4.62
N GLY A 282 12.91 -10.06 -4.80
CA GLY A 282 13.13 -10.84 -6.01
C GLY A 282 12.56 -10.16 -7.26
N ALA A 283 11.46 -9.43 -7.10
CA ALA A 283 10.86 -8.62 -8.16
C ALA A 283 11.53 -7.24 -8.37
N GLY A 284 12.55 -6.88 -7.59
CA GLY A 284 13.29 -5.61 -7.74
C GLY A 284 12.66 -4.40 -7.04
N TRP A 285 11.89 -4.62 -5.97
CA TRP A 285 11.32 -3.55 -5.15
C TRP A 285 12.25 -3.16 -4.00
N ASN A 286 12.14 -1.90 -3.58
CA ASN A 286 12.62 -1.45 -2.29
C ASN A 286 11.67 -1.97 -1.20
N VAL A 287 12.20 -2.70 -0.21
CA VAL A 287 11.41 -3.29 0.87
C VAL A 287 11.77 -2.68 2.21
N ILE A 288 10.80 -2.05 2.87
CA ILE A 288 10.94 -1.46 4.20
C ILE A 288 10.09 -2.25 5.19
N LYS A 289 10.73 -2.90 6.16
CA LYS A 289 10.08 -3.64 7.24
C LYS A 289 9.92 -2.76 8.47
N VAL A 290 8.70 -2.70 8.99
CA VAL A 290 8.35 -1.97 10.22
C VAL A 290 7.80 -2.99 11.22
N LEU A 291 8.71 -3.67 11.93
CA LEU A 291 8.42 -4.86 12.73
C LEU A 291 8.24 -4.57 14.22
N TRP A 292 9.11 -3.75 14.78
CA TRP A 292 9.26 -3.52 16.22
C TRP A 292 9.11 -2.03 16.53
N GLY A 293 8.31 -1.69 17.54
CA GLY A 293 8.18 -0.30 17.98
C GLY A 293 9.31 0.12 18.91
N SER A 294 9.33 1.41 19.28
CA SER A 294 10.44 2.06 19.97
C SER A 294 10.75 1.47 21.36
N TYR A 295 9.81 0.76 21.98
CA TYR A 295 10.06 0.08 23.26
C TYR A 295 11.02 -1.11 23.14
N TRP A 296 11.27 -1.61 21.93
CA TRP A 296 12.26 -2.66 21.70
C TRP A 296 13.68 -2.11 21.53
N ASP A 297 13.84 -0.83 21.18
CA ASP A 297 15.15 -0.25 20.87
C ASP A 297 16.18 -0.39 22.01
N PRO A 298 15.81 -0.17 23.29
CA PRO A 298 16.74 -0.40 24.40
C PRO A 298 17.18 -1.86 24.52
N LEU A 299 16.29 -2.82 24.26
CA LEU A 299 16.61 -4.25 24.32
C LEU A 299 17.60 -4.62 23.21
N PHE A 300 17.39 -4.11 22.00
CA PHE A 300 18.32 -4.32 20.90
C PHE A 300 19.69 -3.68 21.14
N ALA A 301 19.73 -2.48 21.71
CA ALA A 301 20.99 -1.83 22.08
C ALA A 301 21.79 -2.64 23.11
N THR A 302 21.11 -3.38 23.99
CA THR A 302 21.73 -4.26 25.01
C THR A 302 22.11 -5.65 24.50
N ASP A 303 21.54 -6.13 23.38
CA ASP A 303 21.80 -7.48 22.86
C ASP A 303 23.16 -7.58 22.13
N LYS A 304 24.25 -7.63 22.90
CA LYS A 304 25.61 -7.74 22.35
C LYS A 304 25.93 -9.10 21.72
N LYS A 305 25.12 -10.12 21.98
CA LYS A 305 25.32 -11.50 21.47
C LYS A 305 24.43 -11.83 20.26
N GLY A 306 23.55 -10.92 19.84
CA GLY A 306 22.58 -11.15 18.78
C GLY A 306 21.53 -12.22 19.09
N LEU A 307 21.38 -12.60 20.37
CA LEU A 307 20.48 -13.69 20.77
C LEU A 307 19.01 -13.30 20.59
N LEU A 308 18.66 -12.04 20.79
CA LEU A 308 17.30 -11.54 20.63
C LEU A 308 16.90 -11.59 19.15
N LEU A 309 17.80 -11.15 18.26
CA LEU A 309 17.59 -11.26 16.82
C LEU A 309 17.46 -12.72 16.38
N LYS A 310 18.35 -13.60 16.85
CA LYS A 310 18.28 -15.04 16.58
C LYS A 310 16.94 -15.64 17.00
N LEU A 311 16.49 -15.35 18.22
CA LEU A 311 15.18 -15.79 18.72
C LEU A 311 14.04 -15.26 17.84
N MET A 312 14.11 -13.98 17.43
CA MET A 312 13.10 -13.38 16.58
C MET A 312 13.02 -14.03 15.20
N GLU A 313 14.14 -14.52 14.67
CA GLU A 313 14.22 -15.27 13.42
C GLU A 313 13.65 -16.67 13.56
N GLU A 314 13.96 -17.37 14.66
CA GLU A 314 13.44 -18.71 14.97
C GLU A 314 11.92 -18.74 15.17
N CYS A 315 11.33 -17.66 15.70
CA CYS A 315 9.90 -17.60 15.95
C CYS A 315 9.04 -17.53 14.68
N VAL A 316 8.07 -18.42 14.58
CA VAL A 316 7.07 -18.45 13.49
C VAL A 316 5.87 -17.56 13.80
N ASP A 317 5.07 -17.20 12.80
CA ASP A 317 3.91 -16.31 12.96
C ASP A 317 2.91 -16.83 13.98
N GLY A 318 2.68 -18.16 14.02
CA GLY A 318 1.80 -18.79 15.01
C GLY A 318 2.23 -18.54 16.46
N GLU A 319 3.54 -18.53 16.73
CA GLU A 319 4.07 -18.18 18.06
C GLU A 319 3.85 -16.70 18.37
N TYR A 320 4.11 -15.80 17.40
CA TYR A 320 3.86 -14.37 17.56
C TYR A 320 2.39 -14.03 17.84
N GLN A 321 1.45 -14.81 17.29
CA GLN A 321 0.03 -14.67 17.63
C GLN A 321 -0.24 -15.11 19.07
N ASN A 322 0.38 -16.20 19.54
CA ASN A 322 0.24 -16.64 20.93
C ASN A 322 0.82 -15.64 21.93
N PHE A 323 2.01 -15.09 21.67
CA PHE A 323 2.63 -14.11 22.58
C PHE A 323 1.73 -12.89 22.78
N LYS A 324 1.09 -12.41 21.71
CA LYS A 324 0.15 -11.29 21.84
C LYS A 324 -1.15 -11.68 22.55
N ALA A 325 -1.71 -12.84 22.23
CA ALA A 325 -3.00 -13.28 22.77
C ALA A 325 -2.95 -13.72 24.24
N LYS A 326 -1.81 -14.25 24.71
CA LYS A 326 -1.65 -14.82 26.06
C LYS A 326 -0.97 -13.90 27.08
N GLY A 327 -0.50 -12.73 26.66
CA GLY A 327 -0.01 -11.70 27.58
C GLY A 327 1.49 -11.77 27.89
N GLY A 328 1.93 -10.87 28.76
CA GLY A 328 3.35 -10.68 29.07
C GLY A 328 3.99 -11.82 29.86
N ALA A 329 3.28 -12.42 30.83
CA ALA A 329 3.78 -13.57 31.59
C ALA A 329 4.12 -14.75 30.66
N TYR A 330 3.21 -15.09 29.75
CA TYR A 330 3.43 -16.12 28.74
C TYR A 330 4.58 -15.75 27.80
N THR A 331 4.69 -14.48 27.41
CA THR A 331 5.78 -14.01 26.54
C THR A 331 7.13 -14.08 27.25
N ARG A 332 7.20 -13.73 28.54
CA ARG A 332 8.42 -13.90 29.35
C ARG A 332 8.89 -15.34 29.35
N GLU A 333 7.98 -16.28 29.58
CA GLU A 333 8.31 -17.70 29.71
C GLU A 333 8.65 -18.34 28.34
N HIS A 334 7.83 -18.10 27.31
CA HIS A 334 7.92 -18.85 26.05
C HIS A 334 8.64 -18.13 24.91
N PHE A 335 8.88 -16.82 25.02
CA PHE A 335 9.73 -16.08 24.09
C PHE A 335 11.10 -15.85 24.74
N PHE A 336 11.19 -14.95 25.71
CA PHE A 336 12.47 -14.62 26.36
C PHE A 336 13.07 -15.82 27.11
N GLY A 337 12.24 -16.68 27.71
CA GLY A 337 12.67 -17.90 28.41
C GLY A 337 13.23 -19.02 27.53
N LYS A 338 13.26 -18.88 26.19
CA LYS A 338 13.97 -19.84 25.33
C LYS A 338 15.49 -19.80 25.52
N TYR A 339 16.02 -18.65 25.97
CA TYR A 339 17.44 -18.46 26.29
C TYR A 339 17.56 -17.80 27.65
N GLU A 340 18.39 -18.35 28.55
CA GLU A 340 18.50 -17.83 29.93
C GLU A 340 19.01 -16.38 29.94
N GLU A 341 19.90 -16.02 29.01
CA GLU A 341 20.40 -14.65 28.85
C GLU A 341 19.28 -13.67 28.48
N LEU A 342 18.34 -14.06 27.63
CA LEU A 342 17.22 -13.21 27.23
C LEU A 342 16.18 -13.11 28.35
N LYS A 343 15.97 -14.17 29.11
CA LYS A 343 15.14 -14.13 30.32
C LYS A 343 15.72 -13.19 31.36
N GLN A 344 17.04 -13.22 31.56
CA GLN A 344 17.75 -12.30 32.44
C GLN A 344 17.69 -10.85 31.93
N MET A 345 17.83 -10.64 30.61
CA MET A 345 17.72 -9.32 29.97
C MET A 345 16.42 -8.61 30.35
N VAL A 346 15.29 -9.32 30.39
CA VAL A 346 13.97 -8.74 30.73
C VAL A 346 13.57 -8.91 32.20
N SER A 347 14.46 -9.37 33.08
CA SER A 347 14.16 -9.64 34.49
C SER A 347 13.69 -8.41 35.28
N HIS A 348 14.11 -7.21 34.85
CA HIS A 348 13.76 -5.93 35.45
C HIS A 348 12.42 -5.36 34.93
N LEU A 349 11.88 -5.91 33.84
CA LEU A 349 10.59 -5.51 33.28
C LEU A 349 9.47 -6.27 33.98
N SER A 350 8.33 -5.62 34.24
CA SER A 350 7.11 -6.33 34.68
C SER A 350 6.46 -7.09 33.52
N ASP A 351 5.52 -7.98 33.82
CA ASP A 351 4.74 -8.66 32.76
C ASP A 351 3.88 -7.66 31.97
N GLU A 352 3.46 -6.56 32.59
CA GLU A 352 2.78 -5.49 31.88
C GLU A 352 3.72 -4.77 30.92
N ASP A 353 4.96 -4.48 31.32
CA ASP A 353 5.97 -3.86 30.45
C ASP A 353 6.30 -4.76 29.26
N ILE A 354 6.46 -6.06 29.48
CA ILE A 354 6.67 -7.03 28.39
C ILE A 354 5.45 -7.06 27.44
N TRP A 355 4.23 -6.99 27.97
CA TRP A 355 3.04 -6.95 27.13
C TRP A 355 2.90 -5.65 26.32
N ARG A 356 3.45 -4.54 26.85
CA ARG A 356 3.47 -3.23 26.18
C ARG A 356 4.47 -3.16 25.04
N LEU A 357 5.47 -4.03 24.98
CA LEU A 357 6.38 -4.16 23.84
C LEU A 357 5.58 -4.31 22.53
N ASN A 358 5.54 -3.25 21.74
CA ASN A 358 4.60 -3.09 20.64
C ASN A 358 5.21 -3.56 19.30
N ARG A 359 4.32 -3.86 18.34
CA ARG A 359 4.72 -4.10 16.95
C ARG A 359 4.89 -2.76 16.24
N GLY A 360 5.84 -2.67 15.32
CA GLY A 360 6.27 -1.42 14.68
C GLY A 360 5.15 -0.68 13.93
N GLY A 361 4.20 -1.41 13.33
CA GLY A 361 3.03 -0.81 12.68
C GLY A 361 2.01 -0.17 13.63
N HIS A 362 2.30 -0.11 14.94
CA HIS A 362 1.56 0.68 15.94
C HIS A 362 2.37 1.86 16.49
N ASP A 363 3.61 2.04 16.04
CA ASP A 363 4.49 3.12 16.47
C ASP A 363 4.51 4.22 15.39
N PRO A 364 3.91 5.40 15.65
CA PRO A 364 3.87 6.49 14.68
C PRO A 364 5.24 6.94 14.19
N HIS A 365 6.27 6.86 15.04
CA HIS A 365 7.63 7.29 14.69
C HIS A 365 8.26 6.33 13.68
N LYS A 366 8.16 5.02 13.92
CA LYS A 366 8.67 4.00 12.99
C LYS A 366 7.93 4.03 11.65
N ILE A 367 6.61 4.25 11.67
CA ILE A 367 5.79 4.39 10.45
C ILE A 367 6.19 5.65 9.68
N TYR A 368 6.36 6.79 10.37
CA TYR A 368 6.77 8.03 9.73
C TYR A 368 8.13 7.88 9.04
N ALA A 369 9.12 7.29 9.73
CA ALA A 369 10.44 7.04 9.15
C ALA A 369 10.35 6.17 7.87
N ALA A 370 9.51 5.12 7.89
CA ALA A 370 9.28 4.28 6.71
C ALA A 370 8.62 5.05 5.55
N TYR A 371 7.63 5.89 5.84
CA TYR A 371 6.91 6.67 4.82
C TYR A 371 7.82 7.77 4.24
N ALA A 372 8.63 8.41 5.07
CA ALA A 372 9.63 9.38 4.63
C ALA A 372 10.68 8.74 3.72
N ALA A 373 11.24 7.59 4.11
CA ALA A 373 12.18 6.84 3.28
C ALA A 373 11.54 6.38 1.96
N ALA A 374 10.31 5.87 1.98
CA ALA A 374 9.60 5.42 0.78
C ALA A 374 9.30 6.56 -0.20
N THR A 375 8.92 7.74 0.31
CA THR A 375 8.59 8.90 -0.54
C THR A 375 9.82 9.54 -1.17
N GLN A 376 10.97 9.48 -0.50
CA GLN A 376 12.27 9.97 -0.97
C GLN A 376 13.00 8.96 -1.88
N HIS A 377 12.58 7.69 -1.91
CA HIS A 377 13.19 6.66 -2.75
C HIS A 377 12.88 6.88 -4.24
N THR A 378 13.86 6.63 -5.10
CA THR A 378 13.79 6.85 -6.56
C THR A 378 14.28 5.63 -7.34
N GLY A 379 13.78 5.43 -8.56
CA GLY A 379 14.22 4.36 -9.46
C GLY A 379 13.56 3.00 -9.25
N GLN A 380 12.91 2.74 -8.10
CA GLN A 380 12.16 1.52 -7.82
C GLN A 380 10.86 1.82 -7.06
N PRO A 381 9.80 1.01 -7.23
CA PRO A 381 8.65 1.03 -6.33
C PRO A 381 9.06 0.60 -4.91
N THR A 382 8.32 1.06 -3.91
CA THR A 382 8.55 0.69 -2.51
C THR A 382 7.38 -0.11 -1.94
N VAL A 383 7.68 -1.16 -1.17
CA VAL A 383 6.70 -1.85 -0.32
C VAL A 383 7.10 -1.70 1.14
N ILE A 384 6.12 -1.38 1.97
CA ILE A 384 6.23 -1.26 3.41
C ILE A 384 5.50 -2.45 4.05
N LEU A 385 6.25 -3.31 4.73
CA LEU A 385 5.72 -4.46 5.46
C LEU A 385 5.54 -4.08 6.93
N ALA A 386 4.34 -3.64 7.28
CA ALA A 386 4.02 -3.11 8.59
C ALA A 386 3.45 -4.21 9.49
N LYS A 387 4.23 -4.65 10.48
CA LYS A 387 3.79 -5.65 11.46
C LYS A 387 2.81 -4.99 12.44
N THR A 388 1.55 -5.41 12.45
CA THR A 388 0.50 -4.85 13.34
C THR A 388 -0.17 -5.96 14.15
N VAL A 389 -1.22 -5.63 14.89
CA VAL A 389 -2.03 -6.58 15.68
C VAL A 389 -3.47 -6.45 15.22
N LYS A 390 -4.08 -7.55 14.78
CA LYS A 390 -5.49 -7.57 14.38
C LYS A 390 -6.38 -7.27 15.59
N GLY A 391 -7.34 -6.36 15.43
CA GLY A 391 -8.19 -5.92 16.54
C GLY A 391 -7.45 -5.18 17.65
N TYR A 392 -6.37 -4.46 17.33
CA TYR A 392 -5.62 -3.66 18.30
C TYR A 392 -6.53 -2.70 19.07
N GLY A 393 -6.46 -2.72 20.39
CA GLY A 393 -7.33 -1.90 21.23
C GLY A 393 -8.57 -2.62 21.73
N MET A 394 -8.96 -3.73 21.11
CA MET A 394 -10.20 -4.45 21.45
C MET A 394 -10.05 -5.38 22.68
N GLY A 395 -8.84 -5.52 23.23
CA GLY A 395 -8.60 -6.32 24.43
C GLY A 395 -9.17 -7.73 24.34
N VAL A 396 -9.87 -8.17 25.39
CA VAL A 396 -10.49 -9.51 25.45
C VAL A 396 -11.54 -9.76 24.37
N ALA A 397 -12.13 -8.72 23.78
CA ALA A 397 -13.11 -8.85 22.70
C ALA A 397 -12.50 -9.35 21.38
N GLY A 398 -11.17 -9.29 21.22
CA GLY A 398 -10.56 -9.85 20.02
C GLY A 398 -9.08 -9.51 19.72
N GLU A 399 -8.38 -8.73 20.53
CA GLU A 399 -7.01 -8.33 20.17
C GLU A 399 -6.10 -9.56 20.01
N GLY A 400 -5.61 -9.80 18.79
CA GLY A 400 -4.79 -10.96 18.43
C GLY A 400 -5.53 -12.31 18.32
N LYS A 401 -6.87 -12.36 18.38
CA LYS A 401 -7.67 -13.60 18.31
C LYS A 401 -8.17 -13.90 16.88
N ASN A 402 -8.43 -15.17 16.57
CA ASN A 402 -8.88 -15.56 15.22
C ASN A 402 -10.32 -15.09 14.93
N ILE A 403 -11.22 -15.14 15.92
CA ILE A 403 -12.64 -14.75 15.76
C ILE A 403 -12.87 -13.26 15.46
N THR A 404 -11.83 -12.44 15.62
CA THR A 404 -11.92 -10.97 15.66
C THR A 404 -12.38 -10.35 14.35
N HIS A 405 -12.20 -11.04 13.23
CA HIS A 405 -12.73 -10.53 11.97
C HIS A 405 -14.26 -10.40 11.97
N SER A 406 -14.92 -11.42 12.54
CA SER A 406 -16.38 -11.54 12.54
C SER A 406 -17.01 -10.97 13.81
N GLN A 407 -16.19 -10.41 14.71
CA GLN A 407 -16.66 -9.80 15.95
C GLN A 407 -17.34 -8.45 15.67
N LYS A 408 -18.66 -8.50 15.51
CA LYS A 408 -19.53 -7.34 15.23
C LYS A 408 -20.15 -6.72 16.49
N LYS A 409 -20.05 -7.40 17.63
CA LYS A 409 -20.62 -6.98 18.91
C LYS A 409 -19.51 -6.84 19.95
N MET A 410 -19.60 -5.83 20.82
CA MET A 410 -18.77 -5.74 22.01
C MET A 410 -19.70 -5.73 23.23
N GLY A 411 -19.39 -6.56 24.23
CA GLY A 411 -20.06 -6.49 25.52
C GLY A 411 -19.74 -5.17 26.22
N GLU A 412 -20.58 -4.77 27.17
CA GLU A 412 -20.46 -3.50 27.89
C GLU A 412 -19.07 -3.31 28.53
N GLN A 413 -18.54 -4.35 29.19
CA GLN A 413 -17.19 -4.29 29.76
C GLN A 413 -16.13 -4.05 28.70
N ALA A 414 -16.23 -4.69 27.53
CA ALA A 414 -15.25 -4.51 26.47
C ALA A 414 -15.32 -3.11 25.85
N LEU A 415 -16.52 -2.52 25.78
CA LEU A 415 -16.73 -1.15 25.33
C LEU A 415 -16.14 -0.14 26.33
N ARG A 416 -16.29 -0.41 27.63
CA ARG A 416 -15.70 0.33 28.75
C ARG A 416 -14.18 0.29 28.68
N ASP A 417 -13.60 -0.90 28.58
CA ASP A 417 -12.15 -1.10 28.46
C ASP A 417 -11.58 -0.36 27.23
N PHE A 418 -12.29 -0.39 26.10
CA PHE A 418 -11.89 0.33 24.89
C PHE A 418 -11.90 1.85 25.09
N ARG A 419 -13.02 2.38 25.62
CA ARG A 419 -13.15 3.81 25.93
C ARG A 419 -12.05 4.27 26.89
N ASP A 420 -11.83 3.52 27.96
CA ASP A 420 -10.87 3.86 29.01
C ASP A 420 -9.43 3.80 28.47
N ARG A 421 -9.08 2.76 27.69
CA ARG A 421 -7.76 2.63 27.05
C ARG A 421 -7.41 3.80 26.13
N PHE A 422 -8.41 4.35 25.43
CA PHE A 422 -8.23 5.43 24.47
C PHE A 422 -8.65 6.80 25.03
N HIS A 423 -8.90 6.89 26.34
CA HIS A 423 -9.30 8.10 27.07
C HIS A 423 -10.44 8.88 26.38
N ILE A 424 -11.46 8.15 25.89
CA ILE A 424 -12.59 8.76 25.21
C ILE A 424 -13.51 9.43 26.23
N PRO A 425 -13.82 10.73 26.11
CA PRO A 425 -14.58 11.49 27.09
C PRO A 425 -16.09 11.26 26.98
N ILE A 426 -16.51 10.01 27.25
CA ILE A 426 -17.90 9.57 27.31
C ILE A 426 -18.17 8.99 28.71
N SER A 427 -19.21 9.47 29.38
CA SER A 427 -19.55 9.00 30.72
C SER A 427 -20.03 7.54 30.70
N ASP A 428 -19.97 6.89 31.86
CA ASP A 428 -20.48 5.52 32.03
C ASP A 428 -21.96 5.38 31.68
N GLU A 429 -22.76 6.39 32.02
CA GLU A 429 -24.19 6.42 31.75
C GLU A 429 -24.49 6.44 30.24
N GLN A 430 -23.64 7.11 29.46
CA GLN A 430 -23.78 7.25 28.02
C GLN A 430 -23.19 6.07 27.24
N LEU A 431 -22.30 5.29 27.86
CA LEU A 431 -21.50 4.28 27.19
C LEU A 431 -22.34 3.24 26.44
N ASN A 432 -23.43 2.79 27.06
CA ASN A 432 -24.32 1.79 26.47
C ASN A 432 -24.98 2.27 25.17
N ALA A 433 -25.15 3.57 24.97
CA ALA A 433 -25.64 4.10 23.69
C ALA A 433 -24.56 4.06 22.59
N ALA A 434 -23.28 3.88 22.93
CA ALA A 434 -22.14 4.01 22.02
C ALA A 434 -22.26 5.30 21.17
N PRO A 435 -22.41 6.48 21.79
CA PRO A 435 -22.62 7.72 21.04
C PRO A 435 -21.37 8.06 20.24
N PHE A 436 -21.54 8.74 19.11
CA PHE A 436 -20.41 9.36 18.44
C PHE A 436 -19.86 10.48 19.31
N TYR A 437 -18.56 10.74 19.21
CA TYR A 437 -17.92 11.84 19.90
C TYR A 437 -17.24 12.77 18.90
N LYS A 438 -17.62 14.05 18.94
CA LYS A 438 -17.00 15.11 18.16
C LYS A 438 -16.73 16.31 19.09
N PRO A 439 -15.47 16.69 19.32
CA PRO A 439 -15.14 17.91 20.03
C PRO A 439 -15.74 19.15 19.35
N ALA A 440 -15.81 20.25 20.09
CA ALA A 440 -16.17 21.55 19.53
C ALA A 440 -15.21 21.96 18.40
N ALA A 441 -15.69 22.73 17.42
CA ALA A 441 -14.91 23.10 16.23
C ALA A 441 -13.64 23.92 16.56
N ASP A 442 -13.62 24.61 17.70
CA ASP A 442 -12.51 25.42 18.18
C ASP A 442 -11.56 24.66 19.13
N SER A 443 -11.81 23.36 19.37
CA SER A 443 -10.96 22.53 20.22
C SER A 443 -9.57 22.35 19.60
N PRO A 444 -8.51 22.15 20.42
CA PRO A 444 -7.16 21.91 19.92
C PRO A 444 -7.07 20.74 18.93
N GLU A 445 -7.82 19.67 19.17
CA GLU A 445 -7.85 18.48 18.33
C GLU A 445 -8.41 18.77 16.94
N ILE A 446 -9.53 19.49 16.87
CA ILE A 446 -10.15 19.82 15.59
C ILE A 446 -9.30 20.85 14.84
N LYS A 447 -8.76 21.87 15.51
CA LYS A 447 -7.84 22.82 14.88
C LYS A 447 -6.61 22.13 14.28
N TYR A 448 -5.95 21.26 15.04
CA TYR A 448 -4.79 20.51 14.55
C TYR A 448 -5.14 19.63 13.35
N LEU A 449 -6.25 18.88 13.43
CA LEU A 449 -6.75 18.04 12.33
C LEU A 449 -6.96 18.85 11.04
N GLN A 450 -7.60 20.02 11.16
CA GLN A 450 -7.87 20.92 10.04
C GLN A 450 -6.59 21.54 9.48
N GLU A 451 -5.68 22.01 10.33
CA GLU A 451 -4.40 22.61 9.93
C GLU A 451 -3.50 21.61 9.17
N ARG A 452 -3.41 20.36 9.64
CA ARG A 452 -2.66 19.30 8.93
C ARG A 452 -3.22 19.07 7.54
N ARG A 453 -4.55 18.97 7.40
CA ARG A 453 -5.18 18.78 6.09
C ARG A 453 -5.04 20.00 5.18
N ALA A 454 -5.18 21.22 5.72
CA ALA A 454 -4.97 22.44 4.96
C ALA A 454 -3.55 22.54 4.40
N THR A 455 -2.54 22.19 5.20
CA THR A 455 -1.12 22.16 4.77
C THR A 455 -0.88 21.17 3.62
N LEU A 456 -1.67 20.10 3.58
CA LEU A 456 -1.63 19.05 2.55
C LEU A 456 -2.70 19.26 1.46
N GLY A 457 -3.16 20.50 1.24
CA GLY A 457 -4.03 20.86 0.11
C GLY A 457 -5.52 20.57 0.30
N GLY A 458 -5.96 20.10 1.47
CA GLY A 458 -7.37 19.84 1.78
C GLY A 458 -7.63 18.38 2.16
N TYR A 459 -8.84 17.89 1.92
CA TYR A 459 -9.30 16.59 2.46
C TYR A 459 -9.16 15.44 1.47
N LEU A 460 -9.07 14.22 1.99
CA LEU A 460 -9.11 12.97 1.25
C LEU A 460 -9.99 11.93 2.00
N PRO A 461 -10.60 10.97 1.29
CA PRO A 461 -10.72 10.91 -0.16
C PRO A 461 -11.72 11.95 -0.67
N GLN A 462 -11.57 12.35 -1.92
CA GLN A 462 -12.52 13.21 -2.63
C GLN A 462 -12.49 12.84 -4.12
N ARG A 463 -13.60 13.01 -4.81
CA ARG A 463 -13.69 12.63 -6.22
C ARG A 463 -14.24 13.75 -7.09
N ARG A 464 -13.59 13.98 -8.23
CA ARG A 464 -14.08 14.86 -9.31
C ARG A 464 -14.94 14.05 -10.26
N ARG A 465 -16.06 14.62 -10.68
CA ARG A 465 -17.01 13.95 -11.59
C ARG A 465 -16.83 14.32 -13.06
N THR A 466 -16.12 15.41 -13.33
CA THR A 466 -15.98 15.97 -14.68
C THR A 466 -14.56 16.48 -14.91
N ALA A 467 -14.19 16.56 -16.19
CA ALA A 467 -13.02 17.25 -16.72
C ALA A 467 -13.45 18.06 -17.95
N GLU A 468 -12.58 18.95 -18.43
CA GLU A 468 -12.84 19.75 -19.64
C GLU A 468 -13.24 18.86 -20.83
N PRO A 469 -14.45 19.03 -21.41
CA PRO A 469 -14.95 18.17 -22.49
C PRO A 469 -14.02 18.18 -23.71
N LEU A 470 -13.89 17.01 -24.35
CA LEU A 470 -13.20 16.91 -25.64
C LEU A 470 -14.13 17.34 -26.78
N THR A 471 -13.57 17.96 -27.82
CA THR A 471 -14.29 18.24 -29.05
C THR A 471 -14.56 16.92 -29.79
N VAL A 472 -15.83 16.51 -29.85
CA VAL A 472 -16.24 15.31 -30.59
C VAL A 472 -16.11 15.57 -32.09
N PRO A 473 -15.37 14.74 -32.86
CA PRO A 473 -15.28 14.90 -34.30
C PRO A 473 -16.65 14.71 -34.95
N PRO A 474 -17.02 15.53 -35.95
CA PRO A 474 -18.28 15.34 -36.66
C PRO A 474 -18.30 13.98 -37.36
N LEU A 475 -19.49 13.41 -37.57
CA LEU A 475 -19.65 12.13 -38.28
C LEU A 475 -18.99 12.14 -39.66
N ALA A 476 -19.03 13.29 -40.35
CA ALA A 476 -18.41 13.51 -41.65
C ALA A 476 -16.88 13.30 -41.65
N SER A 477 -16.22 13.41 -40.49
CA SER A 477 -14.81 13.02 -40.40
C SER A 477 -14.64 11.57 -40.85
N PHE A 478 -15.59 10.69 -40.57
CA PHE A 478 -15.52 9.26 -40.88
C PHE A 478 -16.12 8.89 -42.25
N ASP A 479 -16.33 9.82 -43.18
CA ASP A 479 -16.98 9.56 -44.47
C ASP A 479 -16.39 8.37 -45.24
N ALA A 480 -15.07 8.19 -45.21
CA ALA A 480 -14.40 7.06 -45.86
C ALA A 480 -14.74 5.68 -45.26
N LEU A 481 -15.27 5.65 -44.03
CA LEU A 481 -15.78 4.44 -43.36
C LEU A 481 -17.30 4.28 -43.51
N LEU A 482 -18.01 5.35 -43.85
CA LEU A 482 -19.46 5.35 -44.06
C LEU A 482 -19.85 4.99 -45.49
N GLN A 483 -18.92 5.14 -46.43
CA GLN A 483 -19.09 4.74 -47.82
C GLN A 483 -18.99 3.22 -48.01
N ASP A 484 -19.65 2.73 -49.04
CA ASP A 484 -19.56 1.34 -49.50
C ASP A 484 -18.10 0.98 -49.86
N THR A 485 -17.64 -0.22 -49.49
CA THR A 485 -16.27 -0.67 -49.76
C THR A 485 -16.04 -1.13 -51.20
N GLY A 486 -17.07 -1.07 -52.04
CA GLY A 486 -17.07 -1.51 -53.42
C GLY A 486 -16.82 -3.01 -53.53
N GLU A 487 -15.88 -3.40 -54.37
CA GLU A 487 -15.51 -4.81 -54.59
C GLU A 487 -14.59 -5.38 -53.50
N ARG A 488 -14.19 -4.58 -52.49
CA ARG A 488 -13.28 -5.03 -51.43
C ARG A 488 -14.05 -5.43 -50.18
N ASP A 489 -13.77 -6.64 -49.71
CA ASP A 489 -14.21 -7.08 -48.39
C ASP A 489 -13.37 -6.44 -47.28
N MET A 490 -14.02 -6.11 -46.17
CA MET A 490 -13.37 -5.55 -44.98
C MET A 490 -14.02 -6.12 -43.73
N SER A 491 -13.23 -6.59 -42.77
CA SER A 491 -13.74 -6.99 -41.46
C SER A 491 -14.09 -5.77 -40.60
N THR A 492 -14.95 -5.95 -39.60
CA THR A 492 -15.25 -4.91 -38.61
C THR A 492 -14.01 -4.50 -37.80
N THR A 493 -13.04 -5.41 -37.61
CA THR A 493 -11.72 -5.10 -37.01
C THR A 493 -10.92 -4.13 -37.88
N MET A 494 -10.87 -4.37 -39.20
CA MET A 494 -10.21 -3.44 -40.12
C MET A 494 -10.89 -2.07 -40.12
N ALA A 495 -12.24 -2.03 -40.08
CA ALA A 495 -12.99 -0.78 -39.95
C ALA A 495 -12.65 -0.04 -38.64
N PHE A 496 -12.59 -0.77 -37.52
CA PHE A 496 -12.21 -0.24 -36.21
C PHE A 496 -10.81 0.35 -36.19
N VAL A 497 -9.79 -0.35 -36.71
CA VAL A 497 -8.41 0.16 -36.72
C VAL A 497 -8.26 1.37 -37.63
N ARG A 498 -9.00 1.44 -38.74
CA ARG A 498 -9.07 2.65 -39.57
C ARG A 498 -9.67 3.83 -38.81
N MET A 499 -10.78 3.62 -38.08
CA MET A 499 -11.39 4.64 -37.22
C MET A 499 -10.42 5.11 -36.13
N LEU A 500 -9.76 4.17 -35.45
CA LEU A 500 -8.81 4.44 -34.38
C LEU A 500 -7.59 5.22 -34.88
N THR A 501 -7.05 4.84 -36.05
CA THR A 501 -5.95 5.54 -36.71
C THR A 501 -6.34 6.98 -37.07
N GLN A 502 -7.56 7.17 -37.56
CA GLN A 502 -8.07 8.50 -37.86
C GLN A 502 -8.22 9.36 -36.61
N LEU A 503 -8.79 8.81 -35.54
CA LEU A 503 -8.91 9.48 -34.25
C LEU A 503 -7.53 9.85 -33.69
N ALA A 504 -6.56 8.93 -33.72
CA ALA A 504 -5.21 9.17 -33.21
C ALA A 504 -4.45 10.27 -33.99
N ARG A 505 -4.80 10.50 -35.25
CA ARG A 505 -4.24 11.56 -36.11
C ARG A 505 -4.98 12.89 -35.99
N ASP A 506 -6.12 12.94 -35.31
CA ASP A 506 -6.87 14.17 -35.12
C ASP A 506 -6.02 15.19 -34.34
N LYS A 507 -5.94 16.43 -34.86
CA LYS A 507 -5.07 17.47 -34.29
C LYS A 507 -5.54 17.98 -32.93
N THR A 508 -6.82 17.76 -32.60
CA THR A 508 -7.46 18.25 -31.37
C THR A 508 -7.47 17.18 -30.29
N ILE A 509 -7.93 15.97 -30.64
CA ILE A 509 -8.15 14.89 -29.67
C ILE A 509 -7.17 13.72 -29.80
N GLY A 510 -6.37 13.67 -30.87
CA GLY A 510 -5.52 12.53 -31.17
C GLY A 510 -4.54 12.20 -30.05
N ARG A 511 -4.04 13.21 -29.33
CA ARG A 511 -3.17 13.03 -28.15
C ARG A 511 -3.85 12.31 -26.98
N CYS A 512 -5.18 12.33 -26.91
CA CYS A 512 -6.00 11.73 -25.85
C CYS A 512 -6.45 10.30 -26.18
N VAL A 513 -6.28 9.84 -27.42
CA VAL A 513 -6.60 8.47 -27.84
C VAL A 513 -5.53 7.53 -27.29
N ILE A 514 -5.90 6.45 -26.60
CA ILE A 514 -4.94 5.50 -26.04
C ILE A 514 -5.28 4.10 -26.57
N PRO A 515 -4.62 3.65 -27.64
CA PRO A 515 -4.68 2.26 -28.05
C PRO A 515 -3.98 1.38 -27.01
N ILE A 516 -4.66 0.33 -26.56
CA ILE A 516 -4.14 -0.66 -25.60
C ILE A 516 -4.26 -2.03 -26.25
N VAL A 517 -3.19 -2.82 -26.19
CA VAL A 517 -3.12 -4.17 -26.78
C VAL A 517 -2.47 -5.16 -25.82
N ALA A 518 -3.01 -6.38 -25.80
CA ALA A 518 -2.41 -7.52 -25.11
C ALA A 518 -1.59 -8.36 -26.10
N ASP A 519 -0.35 -7.95 -26.34
CA ASP A 519 0.61 -8.56 -27.27
C ASP A 519 0.25 -8.48 -28.78
N GLU A 520 -0.82 -9.15 -29.23
CA GLU A 520 -1.11 -9.47 -30.64
C GLU A 520 -1.59 -8.30 -31.53
N ALA A 521 -0.89 -7.18 -31.54
CA ALA A 521 -1.24 -6.00 -32.35
C ALA A 521 -1.28 -6.26 -33.87
N ARG A 522 -0.41 -7.15 -34.39
CA ARG A 522 -0.38 -7.51 -35.82
C ARG A 522 -1.61 -8.33 -36.24
N THR A 523 -2.14 -9.17 -35.35
CA THR A 523 -3.39 -9.92 -35.59
C THR A 523 -4.55 -8.95 -35.86
N PHE A 524 -4.55 -7.80 -35.20
CA PHE A 524 -5.56 -6.75 -35.38
C PHE A 524 -5.24 -5.75 -36.50
N GLY A 525 -4.08 -5.83 -37.16
CA GLY A 525 -3.66 -4.90 -38.21
C GLY A 525 -3.20 -3.52 -37.69
N MET A 526 -2.70 -3.46 -36.45
CA MET A 526 -2.29 -2.21 -35.79
C MET A 526 -0.82 -1.83 -36.02
N GLU A 527 -0.03 -2.67 -36.71
CA GLU A 527 1.40 -2.43 -36.94
C GLU A 527 1.69 -1.11 -37.65
N GLY A 528 0.74 -0.65 -38.47
CA GLY A 528 0.84 0.66 -39.10
C GLY A 528 0.84 1.85 -38.13
N MET A 529 0.34 1.66 -36.91
CA MET A 529 0.31 2.67 -35.86
C MET A 529 1.65 2.75 -35.10
N PHE A 530 2.44 1.66 -35.04
CA PHE A 530 3.72 1.64 -34.31
C PHE A 530 4.66 2.76 -34.78
N ARG A 531 4.84 2.89 -36.09
CA ARG A 531 5.67 3.95 -36.66
C ARG A 531 5.09 5.35 -36.44
N GLN A 532 3.76 5.48 -36.43
CA GLN A 532 3.08 6.78 -36.45
C GLN A 532 3.02 7.42 -35.06
N ILE A 533 2.61 6.65 -34.05
CA ILE A 533 2.35 7.15 -32.70
C ILE A 533 3.22 6.48 -31.63
N GLY A 534 4.00 5.45 -31.99
CA GLY A 534 4.95 4.78 -31.10
C GLY A 534 4.30 3.90 -30.05
N ILE A 535 5.07 2.95 -29.54
CA ILE A 535 4.75 2.14 -28.36
C ILE A 535 5.40 2.81 -27.16
N TYR A 536 4.63 3.02 -26.09
CA TYR A 536 5.13 3.63 -24.87
C TYR A 536 6.14 2.72 -24.18
N SER A 537 7.36 3.23 -24.00
CA SER A 537 8.38 2.61 -23.17
C SER A 537 9.09 3.70 -22.37
N PRO A 538 9.10 3.67 -21.02
CA PRO A 538 9.74 4.72 -20.22
C PRO A 538 11.26 4.81 -20.44
N ARG A 539 11.88 3.74 -20.95
CA ARG A 539 13.31 3.70 -21.30
C ARG A 539 13.56 4.10 -22.76
N GLY A 540 12.52 4.13 -23.60
CA GLY A 540 12.66 4.20 -25.05
C GLY A 540 13.25 2.90 -25.61
N GLN A 541 13.60 2.92 -26.89
CA GLN A 541 14.21 1.78 -27.58
C GLN A 541 15.73 1.78 -27.40
N LEU A 542 16.28 0.73 -26.78
CA LEU A 542 17.72 0.58 -26.50
C LEU A 542 18.45 -0.33 -27.49
N TYR A 543 17.77 -0.80 -28.53
CA TYR A 543 18.25 -1.78 -29.50
C TYR A 543 17.73 -1.44 -30.90
N GLU A 544 18.36 -2.00 -31.93
CA GLU A 544 17.82 -1.96 -33.29
C GLU A 544 16.79 -3.09 -33.45
N PRO A 545 15.52 -2.79 -33.79
CA PRO A 545 14.50 -3.82 -33.93
C PRO A 545 14.79 -4.69 -35.16
N GLN A 546 14.40 -5.98 -35.08
CA GLN A 546 14.63 -6.93 -36.16
C GLN A 546 14.00 -6.49 -37.50
N ASP A 547 12.90 -5.75 -37.45
CA ASP A 547 12.15 -5.26 -38.61
C ASP A 547 12.48 -3.80 -38.96
N ALA A 548 13.62 -3.26 -38.52
CA ALA A 548 14.04 -1.88 -38.77
C ALA A 548 14.06 -1.48 -40.26
N ASP A 549 14.25 -2.45 -41.16
CA ASP A 549 14.27 -2.30 -42.62
C ASP A 549 12.85 -2.28 -43.25
N GLN A 550 11.82 -2.63 -42.48
CA GLN A 550 10.44 -2.68 -42.95
C GLN A 550 9.73 -1.32 -42.83
N LEU A 551 8.71 -1.10 -43.66
CA LEU A 551 7.95 0.16 -43.66
C LEU A 551 7.22 0.40 -42.31
N MET A 552 6.78 -0.67 -41.66
CA MET A 552 5.99 -0.69 -40.43
C MET A 552 6.77 -1.33 -39.27
N PHE A 553 7.96 -0.82 -39.01
CA PHE A 553 8.87 -1.34 -37.99
C PHE A 553 8.38 -1.07 -36.55
N TYR A 554 8.82 -1.92 -35.63
CA TYR A 554 8.53 -1.81 -34.20
C TYR A 554 9.29 -0.63 -33.58
N LYS A 555 8.57 0.33 -32.99
CA LYS A 555 9.13 1.57 -32.46
C LYS A 555 8.70 1.83 -31.02
N GLU A 556 9.67 1.80 -30.10
CA GLU A 556 9.47 2.16 -28.70
C GLU A 556 9.95 3.58 -28.42
N ASP A 557 9.14 4.37 -27.71
CA ASP A 557 9.43 5.77 -27.42
C ASP A 557 8.87 6.14 -26.04
N LYS A 558 9.60 7.01 -25.32
CA LYS A 558 9.12 7.60 -24.06
C LYS A 558 7.81 8.37 -24.24
N LYS A 559 7.59 8.94 -25.43
CA LYS A 559 6.37 9.65 -25.83
C LYS A 559 5.40 8.79 -26.63
N GLY A 560 5.71 7.50 -26.79
CA GLY A 560 4.87 6.54 -27.49
C GLY A 560 3.45 6.52 -26.91
N GLN A 561 2.46 6.36 -27.77
CA GLN A 561 1.05 6.51 -27.40
C GLN A 561 0.35 5.18 -27.14
N ILE A 562 0.78 4.11 -27.81
CA ILE A 562 0.23 2.76 -27.66
C ILE A 562 0.73 2.15 -26.35
N LEU A 563 -0.18 1.57 -25.56
CA LEU A 563 0.17 0.75 -24.41
C LEU A 563 0.14 -0.73 -24.82
N GLN A 564 1.31 -1.34 -24.94
CA GLN A 564 1.46 -2.77 -25.20
C GLN A 564 1.77 -3.47 -23.87
N GLU A 565 0.81 -4.24 -23.36
CA GLU A 565 0.93 -4.86 -22.03
C GLU A 565 1.50 -6.29 -22.06
N GLY A 566 1.79 -6.80 -23.27
CA GLY A 566 2.16 -8.21 -23.48
C GLY A 566 0.97 -9.14 -23.23
N ILE A 567 1.25 -10.41 -22.95
CA ILE A 567 0.23 -11.44 -22.65
C ILE A 567 -0.26 -11.22 -21.21
N ASN A 568 -1.07 -10.18 -21.02
CA ASN A 568 -1.57 -9.76 -19.72
C ASN A 568 -2.87 -8.96 -19.83
N GLU A 569 -3.99 -9.65 -19.97
CA GLU A 569 -5.32 -9.05 -20.11
C GLU A 569 -5.75 -8.32 -18.83
N ALA A 570 -5.42 -8.85 -17.65
CA ALA A 570 -5.69 -8.19 -16.37
C ALA A 570 -4.95 -6.85 -16.25
N GLY A 571 -3.72 -6.81 -16.79
CA GLY A 571 -2.92 -5.60 -16.92
C GLY A 571 -3.48 -4.60 -17.93
N ALA A 572 -3.83 -5.07 -19.13
CA ALA A 572 -4.48 -4.26 -20.17
C ALA A 572 -5.79 -3.65 -19.68
N MET A 573 -6.62 -4.43 -18.97
CA MET A 573 -7.83 -3.93 -18.33
C MET A 573 -7.51 -2.88 -17.25
N SER A 574 -6.46 -3.09 -16.45
CA SER A 574 -6.05 -2.11 -15.42
C SER A 574 -5.56 -0.79 -16.04
N SER A 575 -4.77 -0.85 -17.12
CA SER A 575 -4.41 0.32 -17.94
C SER A 575 -5.64 1.02 -18.52
N TRP A 576 -6.61 0.25 -19.04
CA TRP A 576 -7.86 0.77 -19.58
C TRP A 576 -8.69 1.49 -18.51
N ILE A 577 -8.80 0.93 -17.30
CA ILE A 577 -9.47 1.56 -16.16
C ILE A 577 -8.76 2.85 -15.75
N ALA A 578 -7.43 2.84 -15.62
CA ALA A 578 -6.65 4.02 -15.24
C ALA A 578 -6.82 5.16 -16.25
N ALA A 579 -6.81 4.83 -17.55
CA ALA A 579 -7.08 5.78 -18.62
C ALA A 579 -8.53 6.27 -18.64
N GLY A 580 -9.50 5.37 -18.53
CA GLY A 580 -10.93 5.67 -18.59
C GLY A 580 -11.42 6.49 -17.40
N THR A 581 -10.68 6.48 -16.28
CA THR A 581 -10.97 7.26 -15.08
C THR A 581 -10.06 8.48 -14.91
N ALA A 582 -9.21 8.79 -15.90
CA ALA A 582 -8.29 9.91 -15.85
C ALA A 582 -8.99 11.28 -15.68
N TYR A 583 -10.22 11.41 -16.19
CA TYR A 583 -11.02 12.62 -16.03
C TYR A 583 -11.25 12.97 -14.56
N SER A 584 -11.43 11.95 -13.73
CA SER A 584 -11.61 12.09 -12.28
C SER A 584 -10.26 12.25 -11.58
N ASN A 585 -9.32 11.34 -11.84
CA ASN A 585 -8.09 11.21 -11.05
C ASN A 585 -7.01 12.24 -11.42
N HIS A 586 -7.08 12.78 -12.63
CA HIS A 586 -6.09 13.72 -13.17
C HIS A 586 -6.71 15.00 -13.76
N GLY A 587 -8.05 15.08 -13.86
CA GLY A 587 -8.73 16.27 -14.41
C GLY A 587 -8.61 16.37 -15.93
N VAL A 588 -8.23 15.30 -16.62
CA VAL A 588 -8.06 15.27 -18.08
C VAL A 588 -8.81 14.10 -18.69
N ASN A 589 -9.53 14.35 -19.78
CA ASN A 589 -10.21 13.30 -20.52
C ASN A 589 -9.22 12.52 -21.41
N MET A 590 -9.23 11.20 -21.26
CA MET A 590 -8.48 10.25 -22.07
C MET A 590 -9.44 9.20 -22.64
N MET A 591 -9.16 8.70 -23.84
CA MET A 591 -10.04 7.79 -24.59
C MET A 591 -9.33 6.46 -24.83
N PRO A 592 -9.41 5.50 -23.89
CA PRO A 592 -8.78 4.21 -24.06
C PRO A 592 -9.59 3.29 -24.98
N PHE A 593 -8.87 2.60 -25.86
CA PHE A 593 -9.39 1.55 -26.74
C PHE A 593 -8.55 0.29 -26.51
N TYR A 594 -9.09 -0.65 -25.73
CA TYR A 594 -8.50 -1.96 -25.54
C TYR A 594 -9.10 -2.93 -26.56
N ILE A 595 -8.25 -3.55 -27.37
CA ILE A 595 -8.59 -4.55 -28.38
C ILE A 595 -7.84 -5.86 -28.14
#